data_AF-A0A7C1UTL1-F1
#
_entry.id   AF-A0A7C1UTL1-F1
#
_cell.length_a   1.000
_cell.length_b   1.000
_cell.length_c   1.000
_cell.angle_alpha   90.00
_cell.angle_beta   90.00
_cell.angle_gamma   90.00
#
_symmetry.space_group_name_H-M   'P 1'
#
loop_
_entity.id
_entity.type
_entity.pdbx_description
1 polymer ?
#
loop_
_entity_poly.entity_id
_entity_poly.type
_entity_poly.pdbx_seq_one_letter_code
_entity_poly.pdbx_strand_id
1 'polypeptide(L)' 'MIETAFDVSFVAQLAQREKQIQQHYRPVIGVHKWFARRPGTLFRALLLAEFADGKSLVEHFFQGHDLSSLDREHRVEDV' A
#
# COMPACT_ATOMS: atom_id res chain seq x y z
N MET A 1 3.57 7.39 -13.05
CA MET A 1 2.77 8.43 -12.38
C MET A 1 1.46 7.79 -11.96
N ILE A 2 1.13 7.91 -10.68
CA ILE A 2 -0.02 7.26 -10.07
C ILE A 2 -1.35 7.50 -10.81
N GLU A 3 -1.53 8.67 -11.43
CA GLU A 3 -2.75 9.07 -12.13
C GLU A 3 -3.09 8.16 -13.32
N THR A 4 -2.08 7.53 -13.92
CA THR A 4 -2.27 6.63 -15.08
C THR A 4 -2.01 5.17 -14.74
N ALA A 5 -1.19 4.89 -13.73
CA ALA A 5 -0.77 3.54 -13.37
C ALA A 5 -1.69 2.87 -12.32
N PHE A 6 -2.56 3.62 -11.65
CA PHE A 6 -3.38 3.10 -10.56
C PHE A 6 -4.64 2.38 -11.06
N ASP A 7 -4.64 1.04 -11.02
CA ASP A 7 -5.80 0.22 -11.35
C ASP A 7 -6.82 0.19 -10.19
N VAL A 8 -7.80 1.10 -10.27
CA VAL A 8 -8.86 1.24 -9.26
C VAL A 8 -9.69 -0.04 -9.11
N SER A 9 -10.01 -0.73 -10.21
CA SER A 9 -10.88 -1.90 -10.20
C SER A 9 -10.22 -3.07 -9.47
N PHE A 10 -8.95 -3.32 -9.79
CA PHE A 10 -8.14 -4.33 -9.11
C PHE A 10 -8.01 -4.03 -7.61
N VAL A 11 -7.60 -2.82 -7.25
CA VAL A 11 -7.37 -2.43 -5.85
C VAL A 11 -8.66 -2.49 -5.04
N ALA A 12 -9.79 -2.02 -5.58
CA ALA A 12 -11.07 -2.05 -4.89
C ALA A 12 -11.53 -3.49 -4.58
N GLN A 13 -11.33 -4.43 -5.50
CA GLN A 13 -11.70 -5.83 -5.30
C GLN A 13 -10.87 -6.54 -4.21
N LEU A 14 -9.56 -6.27 -4.14
CA LEU A 14 -8.71 -6.79 -3.07
C LEU A 14 -9.01 -6.12 -1.73
N ALA A 15 -9.15 -4.79 -1.73
CA ALA A 15 -9.48 -4.02 -0.54
C ALA A 15 -10.82 -4.46 0.08
N GLN A 16 -11.82 -4.78 -0.75
CA GLN A 16 -13.13 -5.25 -0.29
C GLN A 16 -13.05 -6.63 0.39
N ARG A 17 -12.20 -7.53 -0.10
CA ARG A 17 -11.96 -8.84 0.52
C ARG A 17 -11.23 -8.71 1.85
N GLU A 18 -10.24 -7.82 1.93
CA GLU A 18 -9.51 -7.53 3.16
C GLU A 18 -10.41 -6.86 4.23
N LYS A 19 -11.37 -6.05 3.80
CA LYS A 19 -12.29 -5.30 4.68
C LYS A 19 -13.40 -6.16 5.31
N GLN A 20 -13.53 -7.46 5.00
CA GLN A 20 -14.66 -8.27 5.47
C GLN A 20 -14.80 -8.35 7.00
N ILE A 21 -13.71 -8.25 7.76
CA ILE A 21 -13.72 -8.34 9.23
C ILE A 21 -14.13 -7.00 9.90
N GLN A 22 -14.08 -5.88 9.17
CA GLN A 22 -14.34 -4.55 9.74
C GLN A 22 -15.84 -4.20 9.90
N GLN A 23 -16.75 -5.04 9.39
CA GLN A 23 -18.20 -4.81 9.51
C GLN A 23 -18.73 -4.98 10.95
N HIS A 24 -17.98 -5.65 11.83
CA HIS A 24 -18.39 -5.93 13.21
C HIS A 24 -17.85 -4.97 14.28
N TYR A 25 -17.05 -3.96 13.92
CA TYR A 25 -16.36 -3.13 14.91
C TYR A 25 -16.90 -1.70 15.01
N ARG A 26 -17.47 -1.36 16.18
CA ARG A 26 -18.05 -0.04 16.52
C ARG A 26 -17.25 0.68 17.63
N PRO A 27 -16.20 1.45 17.32
CA PRO A 27 -15.56 2.37 18.26
C PRO A 27 -15.96 3.81 17.96
N VAL A 28 -16.33 4.52 19.01
CA VAL A 28 -16.77 5.93 19.05
C VAL A 28 -15.66 6.93 18.61
N ILE A 29 -14.41 6.48 18.44
CA ILE A 29 -13.25 7.33 18.14
C ILE A 29 -12.88 7.22 16.66
N GLY A 30 -13.45 8.10 15.83
CA GLY A 30 -13.47 7.97 14.36
C GLY A 30 -12.20 8.36 13.59
N VAL A 31 -11.39 9.31 14.11
CA VAL A 31 -10.34 9.94 13.29
C VAL A 31 -9.00 9.20 13.33
N HIS A 32 -8.48 8.88 14.52
CA HIS A 32 -7.19 8.19 14.65
C HIS A 32 -7.19 6.75 14.12
N LYS A 33 -8.36 6.12 14.00
CA LYS A 33 -8.50 4.81 13.36
C LYS A 33 -8.58 4.87 11.85
N TRP A 34 -8.82 6.02 11.25
CA TRP A 34 -9.01 6.13 9.79
C TRP A 34 -7.78 5.70 9.00
N PHE A 35 -6.58 5.98 9.52
CA PHE A 35 -5.34 5.50 8.94
C PHE A 35 -5.07 4.02 9.27
N ALA A 36 -5.37 3.60 10.51
CA ALA A 36 -5.21 2.21 10.97
C ALA A 36 -6.24 1.21 10.39
N ARG A 37 -7.25 1.68 9.65
CA ARG A 37 -8.34 0.88 9.05
C ARG A 37 -8.21 0.67 7.56
N ARG A 38 -7.23 1.30 6.90
CA ARG A 38 -7.09 1.11 5.45
C ARG A 38 -6.56 -0.30 5.19
N PRO A 39 -7.15 -1.04 4.25
CA PRO A 39 -6.61 -2.32 3.83
C PRO A 39 -5.17 -2.09 3.37
N GLY A 40 -4.23 -2.91 3.85
CA GLY A 40 -2.83 -2.91 3.43
C GLY A 40 -2.70 -2.99 1.92
N THR A 41 -3.70 -3.57 1.25
CA THR A 41 -3.89 -3.50 -0.21
C THR A 41 -3.80 -2.08 -0.75
N LEU A 42 -4.55 -1.12 -0.19
CA LEU A 42 -4.56 0.25 -0.70
C LEU A 42 -3.19 0.92 -0.50
N PHE A 43 -2.60 0.74 0.68
CA PHE A 43 -1.29 1.31 0.98
C PHE A 43 -0.22 0.79 0.02
N ARG A 44 -0.15 -0.54 -0.17
CA ARG A 44 0.77 -1.18 -1.10
C ARG A 44 0.54 -0.71 -2.54
N ALA A 45 -0.71 -0.61 -2.97
CA ALA A 45 -1.04 -0.17 -4.33
C ALA A 45 -0.61 1.27 -4.61
N LEU A 46 -0.77 2.19 -3.65
CA LEU A 46 -0.31 3.57 -3.78
C LEU A 46 1.20 3.65 -3.96
N LEU A 47 1.97 2.90 -3.15
CA LEU A 47 3.43 2.84 -3.28
C LEU A 47 3.86 2.29 -4.64
N LEU A 48 3.26 1.20 -5.09
CA LEU A 48 3.63 0.58 -6.36
C LEU A 48 3.22 1.41 -7.56
N ALA A 49 2.07 2.08 -7.53
CA ALA A 49 1.63 2.93 -8.63
C ALA A 49 2.51 4.18 -8.80
N GLU A 50 3.14 4.64 -7.73
CA GLU A 50 4.04 5.79 -7.76
C GLU A 50 5.49 5.41 -8.05
N PHE A 51 6.01 4.36 -7.40
CA PHE A 51 7.44 4.03 -7.40
C PHE A 51 7.83 2.80 -8.24
N ALA A 52 6.87 2.00 -8.72
CA ALA A 52 7.19 0.83 -9.53
C ALA A 52 7.23 1.17 -11.02
N ASP A 53 8.33 0.82 -11.68
CA ASP A 53 8.53 1.14 -13.09
C ASP A 53 7.99 0.07 -14.04
N GLY A 54 7.57 0.53 -15.23
CA GLY A 54 7.50 -0.24 -16.49
C GLY A 54 6.49 -1.38 -16.60
N LYS A 55 5.84 -1.81 -15.52
CA LYS A 55 4.86 -2.91 -15.50
C LYS A 55 3.55 -2.48 -14.87
N SER A 56 2.50 -3.26 -15.12
CA SER A 56 1.18 -3.02 -14.57
C SER A 56 1.18 -3.19 -13.04
N LEU A 57 0.27 -2.46 -12.37
CA LEU A 57 0.10 -2.56 -10.92
C LEU A 57 -0.14 -4.00 -10.46
N VAL A 58 -0.92 -4.78 -11.24
CA VAL A 58 -1.27 -6.17 -10.95
C VAL A 58 -0.03 -7.06 -10.89
N GLU A 59 0.91 -6.88 -11.82
CA GLU A 59 2.13 -7.68 -11.89
C GLU A 59 3.05 -7.42 -10.71
N HIS A 60 3.23 -6.15 -10.34
CA HIS A 60 4.04 -5.76 -9.19
C HIS A 60 3.38 -6.13 -7.86
N PHE A 61 2.05 -6.14 -7.79
CA PHE A 61 1.33 -6.29 -6.53
C PHE A 61 1.68 -7.58 -5.77
N PHE A 62 1.95 -8.68 -6.46
CA PHE A 62 2.29 -9.97 -5.83
C PHE A 62 3.79 -10.27 -5.79
N GLN A 63 4.64 -9.37 -6.31
CA GLN A 63 6.09 -9.54 -6.31
C GLN A 63 6.73 -9.03 -5.01
N GLY A 64 7.76 -9.72 -4.55
CA GLY A 64 8.63 -9.22 -3.48
C GLY A 64 9.48 -8.07 -4.01
N HIS A 65 9.60 -6.99 -3.24
CA HIS A 65 10.49 -5.87 -3.56
C HIS A 65 11.65 -5.87 -2.57
N ASP A 66 12.87 -5.76 -3.08
CA ASP A 66 14.06 -5.59 -2.26
C ASP A 66 14.18 -4.14 -1.82
N LEU A 67 14.26 -3.93 -0.51
CA LEU A 67 14.39 -2.63 0.13
C LEU A 67 15.74 -2.45 0.82
N SER A 68 16.67 -3.40 0.64
CA SER A 68 18.00 -3.39 1.28
C SER A 68 18.86 -2.17 0.93
N SER A 69 18.53 -1.48 -0.16
CA SER A 69 19.14 -0.20 -0.52
C SER A 69 18.78 0.93 0.45
N LEU A 70 17.57 0.94 1.01
CA LEU A 70 17.11 1.98 1.94
C LEU A 70 17.82 1.90 3.29
N ASP A 71 18.21 0.69 3.72
CA ASP A 71 18.96 0.48 4.97
C ASP A 71 20.42 0.96 4.87
N ARG A 72 20.97 1.06 3.65
CA ARG A 72 22.38 1.46 3.46
C ARG A 72 22.60 2.98 3.44
N GLU A 73 21.58 3.77 3.12
CA GLU A 73 21.69 5.24 3.10
C GLU A 73 21.85 5.83 4.51
N HIS A 74 21.30 5.18 5.54
CA HIS A 74 21.31 5.68 6.93
C HIS A 74 22.63 5.44 7.71
N ARG A 75 23.65 4.80 7.11
CA ARG A 75 24.89 4.44 7.81
C ARG A 75 26.11 5.30 7.44
N VAL A 76 25.91 6.34 6.63
CA VAL A 76 27.03 7.13 6.07
C VAL A 76 27.22 8.50 6.76
N GLU A 77 26.41 8.86 7.75
CA GLU A 77 26.54 10.13 8.49
C GLU A 77 27.06 10.01 9.94
N ASP A 78 27.59 8.84 10.33
CA ASP A 78 28.26 8.65 11.63
C ASP A 78 29.79 8.64 11.48
N VAL A 79 30.40 9.79 11.10
CA VAL A 79 31.82 10.11 11.32
C VAL A 79 31.97 11.59 11.67
#